data_AF-A0A2G6LDE1-F1
#
_entry.id   AF-A0A2G6LDE1-F1
#
_cell.length_a   1.000
_cell.length_b   1.000
_cell.length_c   1.000
_cell.angle_alpha   90.00
_cell.angle_beta   90.00
_cell.angle_gamma   90.00
#
_symmetry.space_group_name_H-M   'P 1'
#
loop_
_entity.id
_entity.type
_entity.pdbx_description
1 polymer ?
#
loop_
_entity_poly.entity_id
_entity_poly.type
_entity_poly.pdbx_seq_one_letter_code
_entity_poly.pdbx_strand_id
1 'polypeptide(L)' 'DSPLATVLADGKKERLIKELPVHDAFYYIFGGIASLLEWRLFNQQQISDTDITNMIDMAWDAIKR' A
#
# COMPACT_ATOMS: atom_id res chain seq x y z
N ASP A 1 -9.32 16.56 -7.38
CA ASP A 1 -8.74 15.22 -7.22
C ASP A 1 -8.21 15.01 -5.82
N SER A 2 -8.24 13.77 -5.32
CA SER A 2 -7.68 13.41 -4.02
C SER A 2 -6.15 13.60 -4.03
N PRO A 3 -5.54 14.21 -2.99
CA PRO A 3 -4.08 14.36 -2.92
C PRO A 3 -3.32 13.05 -3.12
N LEU A 4 -3.87 11.93 -2.63
CA LEU A 4 -3.26 10.60 -2.81
C LEU A 4 -3.30 10.14 -4.27
N ALA A 5 -4.39 10.44 -4.98
CA ALA A 5 -4.53 10.08 -6.39
C ALA A 5 -3.56 10.89 -7.26
N THR A 6 -3.33 12.16 -6.90
CA THR A 6 -2.32 13.01 -7.56
C THR A 6 -0.92 12.45 -7.41
N VAL A 7 -0.52 12.06 -6.19
CA VAL A 7 0.80 11.45 -5.93
C VAL A 7 1.00 10.17 -6.77
N LEU A 8 -0.01 9.32 -6.87
CA LEU A 8 0.06 8.12 -7.70
C LEU A 8 0.15 8.47 -9.20
N ALA A 9 -0.61 9.46 -9.66
CA ALA A 9 -0.54 9.91 -11.05
C ALA A 9 0.85 10.47 -11.43
N ASP A 10 1.44 11.27 -10.53
CA ASP A 10 2.79 11.80 -10.71
C ASP A 10 3.84 10.67 -10.70
N GLY A 11 3.74 9.73 -9.76
CA GLY A 11 4.60 8.55 -9.71
C GLY A 11 4.54 7.69 -10.98
N LYS A 12 3.38 7.59 -11.63
CA LYS A 12 3.24 6.92 -12.95
C LYS A 12 3.96 7.70 -14.04
N LYS A 13 3.74 9.02 -14.09
CA LYS A 13 4.38 9.90 -15.08
C LYS A 13 5.91 9.82 -15.00
N GLU A 14 6.45 9.68 -13.78
CA GLU A 14 7.88 9.52 -13.53
C GLU A 14 8.39 8.08 -13.66
N ARG A 15 7.49 7.13 -13.96
CA ARG A 15 7.79 5.69 -14.10
C ARG A 15 8.36 5.05 -12.83
N LEU A 16 8.02 5.60 -11.67
CA LEU A 16 8.38 5.07 -10.34
C LEU A 16 7.45 3.93 -9.91
N ILE A 17 6.19 3.98 -10.36
CA ILE A 17 5.19 2.94 -10.12
C ILE A 17 4.73 2.30 -11.43
N LYS A 18 4.26 1.06 -11.33
CA LYS A 18 3.75 0.24 -12.44
C LYS A 18 2.64 0.98 -13.21
N GLU A 19 2.49 0.66 -14.50
CA GLU A 19 1.42 1.18 -15.36
C GLU A 19 0.08 0.48 -15.08
N LEU A 20 -0.53 0.79 -13.92
CA LEU A 20 -1.86 0.30 -13.55
C LEU A 20 -2.83 1.45 -13.30
N PRO A 21 -4.15 1.21 -13.37
CA PRO A 21 -5.15 2.17 -12.93
C PRO A 21 -4.93 2.61 -11.47
N VAL A 22 -5.21 3.89 -11.17
CA VAL A 22 -5.04 4.43 -9.80
C VAL A 22 -5.90 3.67 -8.78
N HIS A 23 -7.10 3.21 -9.17
CA HIS A 23 -7.96 2.42 -8.29
C HIS A 23 -7.34 1.06 -7.94
N ASP A 24 -6.66 0.40 -8.88
CA ASP A 24 -5.96 -0.87 -8.63
C ASP A 24 -4.78 -0.65 -7.69
N ALA A 25 -4.08 0.49 -7.80
CA ALA A 25 -2.95 0.81 -6.92
C ALA A 25 -3.44 0.97 -5.48
N PHE A 26 -4.56 1.67 -5.29
CA PHE A 26 -5.21 1.75 -4.00
C PHE A 26 -5.70 0.40 -3.49
N TYR A 27 -6.25 -0.45 -4.36
CA TYR A 27 -6.68 -1.80 -3.98
C TYR A 27 -5.50 -2.63 -3.44
N TYR A 28 -4.35 -2.61 -4.09
CA TYR A 28 -3.17 -3.33 -3.62
C TYR A 28 -2.61 -2.78 -2.30
N ILE A 29 -2.49 -1.45 -2.18
CA ILE A 29 -1.99 -0.80 -0.96
C ILE A 29 -2.93 -1.07 0.22
N PHE A 30 -4.20 -0.68 0.10
CA PHE A 30 -5.14 -0.76 1.22
C PHE A 30 -5.61 -2.18 1.49
N GLY A 31 -5.70 -3.04 0.48
CA GLY A 31 -6.01 -4.46 0.65
C GLY A 31 -4.93 -5.18 1.46
N GLY A 32 -3.65 -4.90 1.20
CA GLY A 32 -2.53 -5.44 1.97
C GLY A 32 -2.54 -4.96 3.42
N ILE A 33 -2.78 -3.65 3.63
CA ILE A 33 -2.88 -3.07 4.98
C ILE A 33 -4.05 -3.66 5.76
N ALA A 34 -5.24 -3.71 5.16
CA ALA A 34 -6.45 -4.25 5.79
C ALA A 34 -6.25 -5.71 6.20
N SER A 35 -5.65 -6.53 5.34
CA SER A 35 -5.39 -7.95 5.63
C SER A 35 -4.49 -8.14 6.87
N LEU A 36 -3.45 -7.31 7.02
CA LEU A 36 -2.58 -7.37 8.21
C LEU A 36 -3.31 -6.93 9.47
N LEU A 37 -4.07 -5.82 9.39
CA LEU A 37 -4.85 -5.32 10.52
C LEU A 37 -5.88 -6.36 10.98
N GLU A 38 -6.60 -6.97 10.05
CA GLU A 38 -7.54 -8.06 10.33
C GLU A 38 -6.82 -9.21 11.03
N TRP A 39 -5.73 -9.72 10.45
CA TRP A 39 -4.97 -10.82 11.05
C TRP A 39 -4.45 -10.48 12.45
N ARG A 40 -3.96 -9.27 12.69
CA ARG A 40 -3.48 -8.84 14.02
C ARG A 40 -4.63 -8.70 15.04
N LEU A 41 -5.76 -8.15 14.62
CA LEU A 41 -6.99 -8.07 15.44
C LEU A 41 -7.49 -9.46 15.82
N PHE A 42 -7.50 -10.42 14.87
CA PHE A 42 -7.90 -11.80 15.14
C PHE A 42 -6.97 -12.51 16.13
N ASN A 43 -5.67 -12.24 16.06
CA ASN A 43 -4.68 -12.88 16.94
C ASN A 43 -4.45 -12.14 18.27
N GLN A 44 -5.12 -11.01 18.51
CA GLN A 44 -4.96 -10.16 19.70
C GLN A 44 -3.49 -9.76 19.98
N GLN A 45 -2.67 -9.69 18.94
CA GLN A 45 -1.27 -9.31 19.04
C GLN A 45 -1.11 -7.83 18.73
N GLN A 46 -0.30 -7.14 19.53
CA GLN A 46 0.06 -5.75 19.25
C GLN A 46 0.84 -5.66 17.93
N ILE A 47 0.61 -4.59 17.19
CA ILE A 47 1.37 -4.28 15.98
C ILE A 47 2.72 -3.73 16.42
N SER A 48 3.80 -4.41 16.04
CA SER A 48 5.15 -3.94 16.29
C SER A 48 5.61 -2.94 15.21
N ASP A 49 6.65 -2.16 15.50
CA ASP A 49 7.27 -1.30 14.49
C ASP A 49 7.78 -2.11 13.28
N THR A 50 8.27 -3.33 13.51
CA THR A 50 8.68 -4.25 12.45
C THR A 50 7.51 -4.64 11.54
N ASP A 51 6.31 -4.86 12.10
CA ASP A 51 5.11 -5.13 11.30
C ASP A 51 4.74 -3.94 10.41
N ILE A 52 4.86 -2.72 10.95
CA ILE A 52 4.59 -1.49 10.22
C ILE A 52 5.59 -1.33 9.06
N THR A 53 6.88 -1.51 9.32
CA THR A 53 7.92 -1.44 8.28
C THR A 53 7.67 -2.46 7.19
N ASN A 54 7.44 -3.72 7.55
CA ASN A 54 7.17 -4.79 6.58
C ASN A 54 5.92 -4.50 5.74
N MET A 55 4.89 -3.88 6.34
CA MET A 55 3.66 -3.52 5.64
C MET A 55 3.89 -2.37 4.64
N ILE A 56 4.67 -1.36 5.01
CA ILE A 56 5.03 -0.25 4.12
C ILE A 56 5.83 -0.80 2.93
N ASP A 57 6.82 -1.65 3.19
CA ASP A 57 7.64 -2.26 2.15
C ASP A 57 6.79 -3.13 1.22
N MET A 58 5.90 -3.96 1.76
CA MET A 58 5.00 -4.79 0.97
C MET A 58 4.05 -3.97 0.09
N ALA A 59 3.46 -2.90 0.64
CA ALA A 59 2.58 -2.01 -0.10
C ALA A 59 3.34 -1.26 -1.22
N TRP A 60 4.58 -0.84 -0.94
CA TRP A 60 5.43 -0.22 -1.94
C TRP A 60 5.84 -1.21 -3.03
N ASP A 61 6.26 -2.42 -2.67
CA ASP A 61 6.65 -3.49 -3.60
C ASP A 61 5.51 -3.91 -4.53
N ALA A 62 4.27 -3.86 -4.02
CA ALA A 62 3.08 -4.16 -4.80
C ALA A 62 2.89 -3.19 -5.98
N ILE A 63 3.30 -1.92 -5.85
CA ILE A 63 3.05 -0.89 -6.86
C ILE A 63 4.32 -0.38 -7.57
N LYS A 64 5.49 -0.45 -6.93
CA LYS A 64 6.75 0.05 -7.47
C LYS A 64 7.13 -0.70 -8.74
N ARG A 65 7.79 -0.02 -9.67
CA ARG A 65 8.22 -0.61 -10.94
C ARG A 65 9.36 -1.61 -10.76
#